data_AF-A0A1Y3ADU2-F1
#
_entry.id   AF-A0A1Y3ADU2-F1
#
_cell.length_a   1.000
_cell.length_b   1.000
_cell.length_c   1.000
_cell.angle_alpha   90.00
_cell.angle_beta   90.00
_cell.angle_gamma   90.00
#
_symmetry.space_group_name_H-M   'P 1'
#
loop_
_entity.id
_entity.type
_entity.pdbx_description
1 polymer ?
#
loop_
_entity_poly.entity_id
_entity_poly.type
_entity_poly.pdbx_seq_one_letter_code
_entity_poly.pdbx_strand_id
1 'polypeptide(L)' 'MKIVDGDKAECDRCESVFPLEDVSLLEKDTNRDYERVLCADCLEVVGVPRGYSLRRDITHLAR' A
#
# COMPACT_ATOMS: atom_id res chain seq x y z
N MET A 1 -2.66 -0.53 -7.61
CA MET A 1 -3.30 0.23 -6.51
C MET A 1 -4.59 0.94 -6.97
N LYS A 2 -5.57 1.15 -6.07
CA LYS A 2 -6.76 2.00 -6.30
C LYS A 2 -6.76 3.18 -5.31
N ILE A 3 -6.70 4.41 -5.82
CA ILE A 3 -6.85 5.63 -5.02
C ILE A 3 -8.34 5.97 -4.93
N VAL A 4 -8.79 6.31 -3.73
CA VAL A 4 -10.15 6.71 -3.37
C VAL A 4 -10.11 8.18 -2.97
N ASP A 5 -11.10 8.97 -3.40
CA ASP A 5 -11.26 10.40 -3.06
C ASP A 5 -10.03 11.31 -3.35
N GLY A 6 -9.06 10.85 -4.16
CA GLY A 6 -7.86 11.59 -4.55
C GLY A 6 -6.69 11.51 -3.56
N ASP A 7 -6.97 11.25 -2.27
CA ASP A 7 -5.99 11.28 -1.18
C ASP A 7 -6.04 10.06 -0.23
N LYS A 8 -6.85 9.06 -0.54
CA LYS A 8 -6.99 7.83 0.25
C LYS A 8 -6.73 6.59 -0.59
N ALA A 9 -6.51 5.47 0.09
CA ALA A 9 -6.47 4.16 -0.55
C ALA A 9 -7.11 3.09 0.35
N GLU A 10 -7.59 2.04 -0.31
CA GLU A 10 -8.17 0.87 0.34
C GLU A 10 -7.05 -0.12 0.69
N CYS A 11 -7.01 -0.61 1.93
CA CYS A 11 -6.09 -1.65 2.34
C CYS A 11 -6.51 -3.00 1.74
N ASP A 12 -5.63 -3.65 0.98
CA ASP A 12 -5.91 -4.92 0.28
C ASP A 12 -6.10 -6.12 1.23
N ARG A 13 -5.89 -5.92 2.54
CA ARG A 13 -6.03 -6.98 3.55
C ARG A 13 -7.31 -6.87 4.37
N CYS A 14 -7.67 -5.68 4.83
CA CYS A 14 -8.81 -5.46 5.72
C CYS A 14 -9.93 -4.65 5.07
N GLU A 15 -9.79 -4.28 3.79
CA GLU A 15 -10.79 -3.60 2.95
C GLU A 15 -11.23 -2.23 3.52
N SER A 16 -10.53 -1.73 4.54
CA SER A 16 -10.77 -0.41 5.13
C SER A 16 -10.01 0.67 4.36
N VAL A 17 -10.59 1.87 4.30
CA VAL A 17 -10.03 3.02 3.57
C VAL A 17 -9.27 3.92 4.53
N PHE A 18 -8.06 4.30 4.16
CA PHE A 18 -7.15 5.11 4.95
C PHE A 18 -6.56 6.25 4.12
N PRO A 19 -6.14 7.37 4.75
CA PRO A 19 -5.30 8.38 4.10
C PRO A 19 -4.04 7.75 3.48
N LEU A 20 -3.55 8.31 2.37
CA LEU A 20 -2.31 7.84 1.74
C LEU A 20 -1.09 7.93 2.65
N GLU A 21 -1.09 8.84 3.64
CA GLU A 21 -0.04 8.96 4.65
C GLU A 21 -0.02 7.81 5.68
N ASP A 22 -1.13 7.09 5.82
CA ASP A 22 -1.33 6.01 6.80
C ASP A 22 -1.19 4.61 6.19
N VAL A 23 -0.86 4.52 4.91
CA VAL A 23 -0.69 3.25 4.18
C VAL A 23 0.66 3.17 3.52
N SER A 24 1.10 1.94 3.29
CA SER A 24 2.32 1.64 2.55
C SER A 24 2.02 0.78 1.33
N LEU A 25 2.87 0.88 0.31
CA LEU A 25 2.80 0.08 -0.89
C LEU A 25 3.87 -1.02 -0.86
N LEU A 26 3.43 -2.27 -0.94
CA LEU A 26 4.28 -3.43 -1.23
C LEU A 26 4.31 -3.65 -2.74
N GLU A 27 5.49 -3.53 -3.35
CA GLU A 27 5.68 -3.78 -4.78
C GLU A 27 6.48 -5.06 -4.97
N LYS A 28 6.06 -5.92 -5.90
CA LYS A 28 6.86 -7.08 -6.28
C LYS A 28 8.01 -6.65 -7.19
N ASP A 29 9.24 -7.00 -6.81
CA ASP A 29 10.46 -6.54 -7.50
C ASP A 29 10.49 -6.93 -8.99
N THR A 30 9.87 -8.05 -9.34
CA THR A 30 9.84 -8.59 -10.71
C THR A 30 8.62 -8.18 -11.51
N ASN A 31 7.60 -7.60 -10.87
CA ASN A 31 6.36 -7.23 -11.54
C ASN A 31 5.70 -6.05 -10.83
N ARG A 32 5.87 -4.86 -11.39
CA ARG A 32 5.28 -3.61 -10.86
C ARG A 32 3.76 -3.56 -10.97
N ASP A 33 3.12 -4.41 -11.77
CA ASP A 33 1.66 -4.49 -11.77
C ASP A 33 1.13 -5.23 -10.54
N TYR A 34 2.01 -5.91 -9.80
CA TYR A 34 1.70 -6.61 -8.57
C TYR A 34 2.08 -5.78 -7.36
N GLU A 35 1.24 -4.79 -7.07
CA GLU A 35 1.35 -3.94 -5.89
C GLU A 35 0.24 -4.27 -4.89
N ARG A 36 0.53 -4.07 -3.60
CA ARG A 36 -0.48 -4.12 -2.55
C ARG A 36 -0.40 -2.92 -1.62
N VAL A 37 -1.54 -2.30 -1.34
CA VAL A 37 -1.66 -1.25 -0.32
C VAL A 37 -2.01 -1.89 1.01
N LEU A 38 -1.24 -1.57 2.06
CA LEU A 38 -1.50 -2.04 3.42
C LEU A 38 -1.48 -0.88 4.41
N CYS A 39 -2.45 -0.84 5.32
CA CYS A 39 -2.36 0.00 6.51
C CYS A 39 -1.24 -0.49 7.45
N ALA A 40 -0.82 0.37 8.38
CA ALA A 40 0.23 0.06 9.36
C ALA A 40 0.01 -1.28 10.08
N ASP A 41 -1.17 -1.50 10.64
CA ASP A 41 -1.49 -2.73 11.38
C ASP A 41 -1.37 -3.99 10.51
N CYS A 42 -1.87 -3.93 9.27
CA CYS A 42 -1.80 -5.05 8.34
C CYS A 42 -0.36 -5.28 7.86
N LEU A 43 0.43 -4.23 7.68
CA LEU A 43 1.83 -4.32 7.33
C LEU A 43 2.66 -4.95 8.45
N GLU A 44 2.38 -4.65 9.72
CA GLU A 44 3.07 -5.31 10.84
C GLU A 44 2.81 -6.81 10.88
N VAL A 45 1.60 -7.24 10.53
CA VAL A 45 1.22 -8.67 10.46
C VAL A 45 1.84 -9.36 9.24
N VAL A 46 1.82 -8.72 8.07
CA VAL A 46 2.28 -9.32 6.80
C VAL A 46 3.80 -9.26 6.66
N GLY A 47 4.42 -8.19 7.15
CA GLY A 47 5.82 -7.86 6.90
C GLY A 47 6.11 -7.54 5.43
N VAL A 48 7.38 -7.64 5.05
CA VAL A 48 7.85 -7.49 3.67
C VAL A 48 8.35 -8.85 3.17
N PRO A 49 7.56 -9.60 2.38
CA PRO A 49 7.97 -10.91 1.88
C PRO A 49 9.20 -10.81 0.95
N ARG A 50 9.93 -11.92 0.79
CA ARG A 50 11.08 -11.96 -0.13
C ARG A 50 10.65 -11.64 -1.56
N GLY A 51 11.40 -10.76 -2.23
CA GLY A 51 11.09 -10.31 -3.58
C GLY A 51 10.02 -9.22 -3.65
N TYR A 52 9.72 -8.60 -2.50
CA TYR A 52 8.94 -7.37 -2.41
C TYR A 52 9.79 -6.25 -1.81
N SER A 53 9.51 -5.04 -2.27
CA SER A 53 10.00 -3.80 -1.70
C SER A 53 8.85 -3.01 -1.08
N LEU A 54 9.16 -2.25 -0.03
CA LEU A 54 8.20 -1.47 0.73
C LEU A 54 8.43 0.03 0.49
N ARG A 55 7.39 0.73 0.06
CA ARG A 55 7.34 2.20 0.05
C ARG A 55 6.39 2.70 1.13
N ARG A 56 6.91 3.51 2.06
CA ARG A 56 6.16 4.04 3.22
C ARG A 56 5.51 5.39 2.97
N ASP A 57 6.05 6.20 2.06
CA ASP A 57 5.47 7.47 1.67
C ASP A 57 5.00 7.39 0.22
N ILE A 58 3.69 7.29 0.07
CA ILE A 58 3.02 7.25 -1.23
C ILE A 58 2.07 8.43 -1.43
N THR A 59 2.18 9.47 -0.59
CA THR A 59 1.33 10.67 -0.68
C THR A 59 1.50 11.40 -2.01
N HIS A 60 2.70 11.34 -2.60
CA HIS A 60 3.01 11.88 -3.94
C HIS A 60 2.22 11.20 -5.08
N LEU A 61 1.53 10.09 -4.81
CA LEU A 61 0.65 9.42 -5.77
C LEU A 61 -0.78 9.99 -5.78
N ALA A 62 -1.12 10.91 -4.86
CA ALA A 62 -2.39 11.61 -4.85
C ALA A 62 -2.70 12.25 -6.22
N ARG A 63 -3.98 12.24 -6.62
CA ARG A 63 -4.44 12.70 -7.95
C ARG A 63 -5.61 13.66 -7.85
#